data_AF-A0A6B3H2Q3-F1
#
_entry.id   AF-A0A6B3H2Q3-F1
#
_cell.length_a   1.000
_cell.length_b   1.000
_cell.length_c   1.000
_cell.angle_alpha   90.00
_cell.angle_beta   90.00
_cell.angle_gamma   90.00
#
_symmetry.space_group_name_H-M   'P 1'
#
loop_
_entity.id
_entity.type
_entity.pdbx_description
1 polymer ?
#
loop_
_entity_poly.entity_id
_entity_poly.type
_entity_poly.pdbx_seq_one_letter_code
_entity_poly.pdbx_strand_id
1 'polypeptide(L)'
;LLMANFFAQTQALAFGKTPDEVRAEGVPEELVPHKTFRGNHPTTTILADRLTPSVLGQLIALYEHKVFVQGAIWNIDSFDQWGVELGKVLAKKIEPVLTEGTGAEELDSSTAALVAAYRTLRGR
;
A
#
# COMPACT_ATOMS: atom_id res chain seq x y z
N LEU A 1 6.46 -4.92 -26.07
CA LEU A 1 5.69 -5.58 -25.00
C LEU A 1 5.35 -4.64 -23.83
N LEU A 2 6.31 -3.92 -23.22
CA LEU A 2 6.05 -3.03 -22.08
C LEU A 2 4.95 -1.98 -22.34
N MET A 3 5.12 -1.13 -23.36
CA MET A 3 4.13 -0.07 -23.66
C MET A 3 2.78 -0.60 -24.13
N ALA A 4 2.76 -1.75 -24.82
CA ALA A 4 1.52 -2.42 -25.20
C ALA A 4 0.72 -2.83 -23.96
N ASN A 5 1.37 -3.39 -22.94
CA ASN A 5 0.71 -3.71 -21.67
C ASN A 5 0.26 -2.45 -20.93
N PHE A 6 1.09 -1.41 -20.88
CA PHE A 6 0.75 -0.15 -20.23
C PHE A 6 -0.58 0.43 -20.76
N PHE A 7 -0.74 0.54 -22.08
CA PHE A 7 -1.98 1.03 -22.69
C PHE A 7 -3.15 0.04 -22.57
N ALA A 8 -2.89 -1.25 -22.75
CA ALA A 8 -3.94 -2.27 -22.67
C ALA A 8 -4.57 -2.34 -21.28
N GLN A 9 -3.77 -2.19 -20.21
CA GLN A 9 -4.28 -2.26 -18.84
C GLN A 9 -5.21 -1.09 -18.49
N THR A 10 -4.84 0.13 -18.86
CA THR A 10 -5.72 1.29 -18.59
C THR A 10 -7.02 1.21 -19.37
N GLN A 11 -6.98 0.67 -20.60
CA GLN A 11 -8.18 0.41 -21.40
C GLN A 11 -9.06 -0.69 -20.76
N ALA A 12 -8.46 -1.81 -20.35
CA ALA A 12 -9.17 -2.93 -19.73
C ALA A 12 -9.83 -2.50 -18.40
N LEU A 13 -9.15 -1.70 -17.58
CA LEU A 13 -9.71 -1.16 -16.34
C LEU A 13 -10.88 -0.21 -16.59
N ALA A 14 -10.80 0.64 -17.61
CA ALA A 14 -11.85 1.58 -17.94
C ALA A 14 -13.11 0.90 -18.50
N PHE A 15 -12.94 -0.01 -19.46
CA PHE A 15 -14.06 -0.54 -20.25
C PHE A 15 -14.49 -1.95 -19.85
N GLY A 16 -13.59 -2.71 -19.22
CA GLY A 16 -13.88 -4.09 -18.87
C GLY A 16 -14.23 -4.94 -20.09
N LYS A 17 -15.17 -5.86 -19.88
CA LYS A 17 -15.68 -6.83 -20.85
C LYS A 17 -17.01 -7.38 -20.35
N THR A 18 -18.07 -7.18 -21.12
CA THR A 18 -19.44 -7.55 -20.78
C THR A 18 -19.68 -9.06 -20.89
N PRO A 19 -20.71 -9.60 -20.22
CA PRO A 19 -21.09 -11.01 -20.36
C PRO A 19 -21.37 -11.43 -21.81
N ASP A 20 -21.97 -10.54 -22.62
CA ASP A 20 -22.30 -10.84 -24.02
C ASP A 20 -21.05 -10.94 -24.89
N GLU A 21 -20.04 -10.08 -24.65
CA GLU A 21 -18.73 -10.20 -25.30
C GLU A 21 -18.01 -11.49 -24.88
N VAL A 22 -18.12 -11.90 -23.61
CA VAL A 22 -17.55 -13.17 -23.12
C VAL A 22 -18.24 -14.37 -23.77
N ARG A 23 -19.57 -14.35 -23.92
CA ARG A 23 -20.33 -15.41 -24.62
C ARG A 23 -19.97 -15.48 -26.10
N ALA A 24 -19.79 -14.34 -26.77
CA ALA A 24 -19.41 -14.28 -28.17
C ALA A 24 -18.05 -14.92 -28.46
N GLU A 25 -17.18 -15.05 -27.45
CA GLU A 25 -15.89 -15.76 -27.54
C GLU A 25 -16.01 -17.29 -27.36
N GLY A 26 -17.22 -17.82 -27.20
CA GLY A 26 -17.45 -19.25 -27.02
C GLY A 26 -17.09 -19.75 -25.62
N VAL A 27 -17.08 -18.88 -24.61
CA VAL A 27 -16.89 -19.27 -23.21
C VAL A 27 -18.12 -20.05 -22.72
N PRO A 28 -17.95 -21.22 -22.08
CA PRO A 28 -19.06 -21.95 -21.45
C PRO A 28 -19.84 -21.06 -20.47
N GLU A 29 -21.18 -21.17 -20.45
CA GLU A 29 -22.04 -20.25 -19.69
C GLU A 29 -21.70 -20.24 -18.19
N GLU A 30 -21.28 -21.37 -17.63
CA GLU A 30 -20.84 -21.48 -16.23
C GLU A 30 -19.57 -20.67 -15.92
N LEU A 31 -18.76 -20.35 -16.93
CA LEU A 31 -17.54 -19.55 -16.79
C LEU A 31 -17.75 -18.06 -17.12
N VAL A 32 -18.89 -17.68 -17.68
CA VAL A 32 -19.18 -16.28 -18.06
C VAL A 32 -19.06 -15.30 -16.88
N PRO A 33 -19.61 -15.58 -15.68
CA PRO A 33 -19.47 -14.68 -14.53
C PRO A 33 -18.01 -14.51 -14.08
N HIS A 34 -17.19 -15.56 -14.22
CA HIS A 34 -15.78 -15.56 -13.83
C HIS A 34 -14.86 -14.83 -14.83
N LYS A 35 -15.32 -14.63 -16.06
CA LYS A 35 -14.57 -13.97 -17.15
C LYS A 35 -15.13 -12.60 -17.55
N THR A 36 -16.21 -12.16 -16.92
CA THR A 36 -16.76 -10.82 -17.09
C THR A 36 -15.92 -9.81 -16.29
N PHE A 37 -15.55 -8.69 -16.94
CA PHE A 37 -14.85 -7.60 -16.30
C PHE A 37 -15.77 -6.39 -16.26
N ARG A 38 -16.11 -5.89 -15.07
CA ARG A 38 -17.06 -4.78 -14.92
C ARG A 38 -16.58 -3.47 -15.56
N GLY A 39 -15.27 -3.26 -15.65
CA GLY A 39 -14.71 -1.96 -16.03
C GLY A 39 -15.08 -0.88 -15.02
N ASN A 40 -15.12 0.38 -15.47
CA ASN A 40 -15.38 1.55 -14.64
C ASN A 40 -14.38 1.72 -13.48
N HIS A 41 -13.13 1.31 -13.70
CA HIS A 41 -12.02 1.55 -12.80
C HIS A 41 -11.18 2.73 -13.33
N PRO A 42 -11.25 3.92 -12.71
CA PRO A 42 -10.57 5.10 -13.22
C PRO A 42 -9.05 4.97 -13.07
N THR A 43 -8.32 5.46 -14.07
CA THR A 43 -6.85 5.54 -14.07
C THR A 43 -6.39 6.91 -14.53
N THR A 44 -5.20 7.33 -14.11
CA THR A 44 -4.49 8.50 -14.65
C THR A 44 -3.22 8.00 -15.33
N THR A 45 -3.06 8.32 -16.61
CA THR A 45 -1.87 7.98 -17.39
C THR A 45 -0.94 9.17 -17.46
N ILE A 46 0.28 9.03 -16.94
CA ILE A 46 1.35 10.02 -17.09
C ILE A 46 2.41 9.40 -18.00
N LEU A 47 2.58 9.99 -19.19
CA LEU A 47 3.55 9.56 -20.18
C LEU A 47 4.63 10.64 -20.34
N ALA A 48 5.89 10.24 -20.23
CA ALA A 48 7.04 11.11 -20.48
C ALA A 48 7.91 10.50 -21.59
N ASP A 49 8.63 11.34 -22.33
CA ASP A 49 9.50 10.91 -23.43
C ASP A 49 10.65 9.99 -22.95
N ARG A 50 11.29 10.35 -21.84
CA ARG A 50 12.35 9.56 -21.21
C ARG A 50 12.44 9.84 -19.71
N LEU A 51 12.75 8.81 -18.93
CA LEU A 51 13.15 9.00 -17.54
C LEU A 51 14.55 9.60 -17.47
N THR A 52 14.61 10.92 -17.30
CA THR A 52 15.84 11.69 -17.05
C THR A 52 15.83 12.20 -15.61
N PRO A 53 16.97 12.68 -15.06
CA PRO A 53 16.98 13.30 -13.73
C PRO A 53 15.95 14.44 -13.59
N SER A 54 15.77 15.23 -14.64
CA SER A 54 14.75 16.29 -14.67
C SER A 54 13.32 15.73 -14.60
N VAL A 55 12.99 14.72 -15.41
CA VAL A 55 11.65 14.11 -15.41
C VAL A 55 11.36 13.41 -14.07
N LEU A 56 12.36 12.76 -13.47
CA LEU A 56 12.22 12.19 -12.13
C LEU A 56 11.89 13.28 -11.10
N GLY A 57 12.60 14.41 -11.12
CA GLY A 57 12.31 15.54 -10.25
C GLY A 57 10.90 16.11 -10.45
N GLN A 58 10.44 16.20 -11.70
CA GLN A 58 9.07 16.62 -12.03
C GLN A 58 8.02 15.66 -11.46
N LEU A 59 8.25 14.35 -11.57
CA LEU A 59 7.34 13.33 -11.02
C LEU A 59 7.29 13.41 -9.49
N ILE A 60 8.42 13.59 -8.81
CA ILE A 60 8.46 13.76 -7.35
C ILE A 60 7.68 15.01 -6.95
N ALA A 61 8.00 16.17 -7.55
CA ALA A 61 7.35 17.44 -7.25
C ALA A 61 5.83 17.40 -7.53
N LEU A 62 5.40 16.70 -8.58
CA LEU A 62 3.99 16.47 -8.88
C LEU A 62 3.27 15.78 -7.71
N TYR A 63 3.86 14.74 -7.13
CA TYR A 63 3.25 14.02 -6.01
C TYR A 63 3.38 14.78 -4.69
N GLU A 64 4.47 15.49 -4.43
CA GLU A 64 4.60 16.39 -3.27
C GLU A 64 3.48 17.44 -3.26
N HIS A 65 3.25 18.11 -4.40
CA HIS A 65 2.19 19.11 -4.51
C HIS A 65 0.79 18.52 -4.50
N LYS A 66 0.59 17.30 -5.04
CA LYS A 66 -0.68 16.57 -4.89
C LYS A 66 -1.02 16.34 -3.41
N VAL A 67 -0.06 15.83 -2.64
CA VAL A 67 -0.23 15.57 -1.20
C VAL A 67 -0.50 16.87 -0.44
N PHE A 68 0.29 17.91 -0.72
CA PHE A 68 0.09 19.24 -0.14
C PHE A 68 -1.33 19.79 -0.39
N VAL A 69 -1.80 19.75 -1.63
CA VAL A 69 -3.15 20.25 -1.98
C VAL A 69 -4.24 19.46 -1.26
N GLN A 70 -4.11 18.13 -1.16
CA GLN A 70 -5.05 17.30 -0.40
C GLN A 70 -5.09 17.69 1.08
N GLY A 71 -3.92 17.89 1.71
CA GLY A 71 -3.82 18.35 3.08
C GLY A 71 -4.45 19.72 3.31
N ALA A 72 -4.21 20.67 2.40
CA ALA A 72 -4.80 22.00 2.44
C ALA A 72 -6.34 21.95 2.33
N ILE A 73 -6.89 21.10 1.46
CA ILE A 73 -8.34 20.88 1.34
C ILE A 73 -8.94 20.30 2.63
N TRP A 74 -8.25 19.34 3.26
CA TRP A 74 -8.71 18.72 4.50
C TRP A 74 -8.40 19.53 5.77
N ASN A 75 -7.70 20.66 5.64
CA ASN A 75 -7.28 21.51 6.74
C ASN A 75 -6.50 20.73 7.82
N ILE A 76 -5.52 19.93 7.38
CA ILE A 76 -4.59 19.18 8.24
C ILE A 76 -3.15 19.63 8.00
N ASP A 77 -2.29 19.47 9.01
CA ASP A 77 -0.85 19.65 8.82
C ASP A 77 -0.26 18.42 8.10
N SER A 78 0.24 18.62 6.88
CA SER A 78 0.86 17.56 6.07
C SER A 78 2.36 17.41 6.32
N PHE A 79 2.92 18.24 7.20
CA PHE A 79 4.35 18.33 7.45
C PHE A 79 4.73 17.89 8.87
N ASP A 80 3.74 17.50 9.70
CA ASP A 80 3.99 16.86 10.99
C ASP A 80 3.93 15.33 10.90
N GLN A 81 4.41 14.66 11.95
CA GLN A 81 4.35 13.20 12.06
C GLN A 81 4.24 12.71 13.52
N TRP A 82 3.43 13.36 14.35
CA TRP A 82 3.38 13.07 15.80
C TRP A 82 3.04 11.60 16.13
N GLY A 83 2.29 10.92 15.25
CA GLY A 83 1.88 9.53 15.43
C GLY A 83 3.03 8.52 15.57
N VAL A 84 4.27 8.87 15.22
CA VAL A 84 5.43 7.94 15.33
C VAL A 84 6.07 7.93 16.72
N GLU A 85 5.78 8.91 17.57
CA GLU A 85 6.54 9.11 18.80
C GLU A 85 6.26 8.05 19.87
N LEU A 86 4.99 7.66 20.05
CA LEU A 86 4.61 6.66 21.05
C LEU A 86 5.28 5.31 20.78
N GLY A 87 5.30 4.87 19.52
CA GLY A 87 5.95 3.62 19.13
C GLY A 87 7.45 3.61 19.44
N LYS A 88 8.16 4.72 19.20
CA LYS A 88 9.58 4.85 19.56
C LYS A 88 9.81 4.77 21.07
N VAL A 89 8.93 5.39 21.86
CA VAL A 89 9.02 5.34 23.33
C VAL A 89 8.76 3.92 23.84
N LEU A 90 7.73 3.25 23.33
CA LEU A 90 7.39 1.88 23.73
C LEU A 90 8.48 0.89 23.33
N ALA A 91 9.06 1.01 22.13
CA ALA A 91 10.15 0.16 21.68
C ALA A 91 11.36 0.24 22.62
N LYS A 92 11.75 1.46 23.04
CA LYS A 92 12.85 1.67 24.01
C LYS A 92 12.56 1.05 25.39
N LYS A 93 11.29 0.96 25.81
CA LYS A 93 10.90 0.29 27.05
C LYS A 93 10.92 -1.23 26.93
N ILE A 94 10.52 -1.76 25.77
CA ILE A 94 10.42 -3.21 25.53
C ILE A 94 11.80 -3.82 25.25
N GLU A 95 12.72 -3.07 24.66
CA GLU A 95 14.07 -3.54 24.30
C GLU A 95 14.81 -4.22 25.47
N PRO A 96 14.93 -3.63 26.68
CA PRO A 96 15.54 -4.30 27.84
C PRO A 96 14.80 -5.57 28.28
N VAL A 97 13.47 -5.61 28.20
CA VAL A 97 12.70 -6.81 28.56
C VAL A 97 13.03 -7.96 27.60
N LEU A 98 13.20 -7.65 26.31
CA LEU A 98 13.58 -8.63 25.27
C LEU A 98 15.04 -9.08 25.39
N THR A 99 15.97 -8.19 25.75
CA THR A 99 17.42 -8.48 25.76
C THR A 99 17.90 -9.02 27.11
N GLU A 100 17.48 -8.39 28.21
CA GLU A 100 17.98 -8.63 29.57
C GLU A 100 16.99 -9.42 30.42
N GLY A 101 15.69 -9.37 30.10
CA GLY A 101 14.66 -10.16 30.78
C GLY A 101 14.12 -9.53 32.06
N THR A 102 14.44 -8.26 32.29
CA THR A 102 13.99 -7.46 33.45
C THR A 102 12.81 -6.57 33.05
N GLY A 103 11.85 -6.35 33.96
CA GLY A 103 10.76 -5.38 33.75
C GLY A 103 9.53 -5.92 32.98
N ALA A 104 9.35 -7.24 32.91
CA ALA A 104 8.19 -7.84 32.24
C ALA A 104 6.86 -7.57 32.99
N GLU A 105 6.94 -7.30 34.29
CA GLU A 105 5.83 -6.95 35.18
C GLU A 105 5.19 -5.60 34.88
N GLU A 106 5.88 -4.72 34.15
CA GLU A 106 5.35 -3.41 33.72
C GLU A 106 4.59 -3.47 32.39
N LEU A 107 4.63 -4.63 31.70
CA LEU A 107 3.96 -4.83 30.43
C LEU A 107 2.54 -5.35 30.63
N ASP A 108 1.64 -5.05 29.68
CA ASP A 108 0.35 -5.71 29.62
C ASP A 108 0.52 -7.22 29.34
N SER A 109 -0.49 -8.01 29.70
CA SER A 109 -0.41 -9.47 29.61
C SER A 109 -0.19 -10.01 28.20
N SER A 110 -0.65 -9.30 27.17
CA SER A 110 -0.43 -9.71 25.77
C SER A 110 1.02 -9.50 25.38
N THR A 111 1.56 -8.30 25.62
CA THR A 111 2.95 -7.98 25.29
C THR A 111 3.93 -8.83 26.10
N ALA A 112 3.66 -9.05 27.39
CA ALA A 112 4.48 -9.91 28.25
C ALA A 112 4.54 -11.36 27.72
N ALA A 113 3.40 -11.92 27.32
CA ALA A 113 3.32 -13.27 26.77
C ALA A 113 4.12 -13.41 25.47
N LEU A 114 4.07 -12.41 24.59
CA LEU A 114 4.83 -12.40 23.34
C LEU A 114 6.34 -12.28 23.58
N VAL A 115 6.76 -11.44 24.53
CA VAL A 115 8.18 -11.33 24.93
C VAL A 115 8.68 -12.67 25.48
N ALA A 116 7.93 -13.33 26.36
CA ALA A 116 8.30 -14.62 26.92
C ALA A 116 8.40 -15.72 25.85
N ALA A 117 7.45 -15.76 24.92
CA ALA A 117 7.48 -16.69 23.79
C ALA A 117 8.72 -16.45 22.90
N TYR A 118 9.00 -15.18 22.57
CA TYR A 118 10.17 -14.81 21.78
C TYR A 118 11.49 -15.22 22.45
N ARG A 119 11.64 -14.96 23.76
CA ARG A 119 12.85 -15.32 24.52
C ARG A 119 13.08 -16.83 24.54
N THR A 120 12.02 -17.61 24.80
CA THR A 120 12.06 -19.08 24.72
C THR A 120 12.57 -19.55 23.35
N LEU A 121 12.03 -18.99 22.26
CA LEU A 121 12.45 -19.32 20.89
C LEU A 121 13.91 -18.95 20.59
N ARG A 122 14.48 -17.99 21.31
CA ARG A 122 15.88 -17.56 21.17
C ARG A 122 16.83 -18.22 22.18
N GLY A 123 16.33 -19.15 23.01
CA GLY A 123 17.12 -19.84 24.03
C GLY A 123 17.58 -18.93 25.17
N ARG A 124 16.73 -17.96 25.57
CA ARG A 124 16.96 -16.97 26.63
C ARG A 124 15.88 -17.00 27.71
#